data_AF-A0A317G4C4-F1
#
_entry.id   AF-A0A317G4C4-F1
#
_cell.length_a   1.000
_cell.length_b   1.000
_cell.length_c   1.000
_cell.angle_alpha   90.00
_cell.angle_beta   90.00
_cell.angle_gamma   90.00
#
_symmetry.space_group_name_H-M   'P 1'
#
loop_
_entity.id
_entity.type
_entity.pdbx_description
1 polymer ?
#
loop_
_entity_poly.entity_id
_entity_poly.type
_entity_poly.pdbx_seq_one_letter_code
_entity_poly.pdbx_strand_id
1 'polypeptide(L)' 'MAQHYSFRVPWHDNGWNGSVCTEPSENYSCMRLKGINQSRDEELENEHSGCAIRAKTYDDIRHEVSKCIEVYKKSRD' A
#
# COMPACT_ATOMS: atom_id res chain seq x y z
N MET A 1 24.17 18.41 15.95
CA MET A 1 24.73 17.06 16.12
C MET A 1 23.97 16.16 15.17
N ALA A 2 24.64 15.49 14.21
CA ALA A 2 23.94 14.69 13.22
C ALA A 2 23.56 13.32 13.82
N GLN A 3 22.27 12.96 13.81
CA GLN A 3 21.82 11.59 14.06
C GLN A 3 21.74 10.83 12.74
N HIS A 4 22.41 9.69 12.67
CA HIS A 4 22.29 8.76 11.55
C HIS A 4 21.28 7.67 11.90
N TYR A 5 20.30 7.45 11.02
CA TYR A 5 19.33 6.37 11.15
C TYR A 5 19.51 5.38 10.01
N SER A 6 19.57 4.10 10.35
CA SER A 6 19.55 3.01 9.38
C SER A 6 18.32 2.16 9.60
N PHE A 7 17.50 2.01 8.57
CA PHE A 7 16.36 1.09 8.56
C PHE A 7 16.56 0.05 7.46
N ARG A 8 16.02 -1.15 7.69
CA ARG A 8 16.01 -2.24 6.72
C ARG A 8 14.65 -2.25 6.05
N VAL A 9 14.64 -2.18 4.73
CA VAL A 9 13.42 -2.30 3.94
C VAL A 9 13.48 -3.64 3.18
N PRO A 10 12.38 -4.41 3.13
CA PRO A 10 12.26 -5.59 2.28
C PRO A 10 12.62 -5.29 0.82
N TRP A 11 13.00 -6.30 0.03
CA TRP A 11 13.33 -6.07 -1.38
C TRP A 11 12.09 -6.09 -2.29
N HIS A 12 12.02 -5.18 -3.25
CA HIS A 12 11.05 -5.22 -4.37
C HIS A 12 11.71 -5.89 -5.58
N ASP A 13 10.96 -6.73 -6.28
CA ASP A 13 11.39 -7.43 -7.49
C ASP A 13 11.85 -6.47 -8.60
N ASN A 14 11.15 -5.35 -8.78
CA ASN A 14 11.50 -4.28 -9.72
C ASN A 14 12.30 -3.13 -9.05
N GLY A 15 12.87 -3.37 -7.86
CA GLY A 15 13.54 -2.36 -7.06
C GLY A 15 12.58 -1.33 -6.42
N TRP A 16 13.12 -0.52 -5.50
CA TRP A 16 12.35 0.53 -4.84
C TRP A 16 12.16 1.73 -5.78
N ASN A 17 11.09 1.68 -6.58
CA ASN A 17 10.70 2.74 -7.52
C ASN A 17 9.37 3.42 -7.14
N GLY A 18 8.79 3.05 -5.99
CA GLY A 18 7.50 3.57 -5.54
C GLY A 18 6.29 2.88 -6.19
N SER A 19 6.45 1.73 -6.84
CA SER A 19 5.34 0.87 -7.26
C SER A 19 5.19 -0.35 -6.35
N VAL A 20 4.04 -1.01 -6.41
CA VAL A 20 3.86 -2.39 -5.93
C VAL A 20 4.79 -3.31 -6.75
N CYS A 21 5.20 -4.44 -6.17
CA CYS A 21 5.96 -5.47 -6.89
C CYS A 21 5.25 -5.86 -8.19
N THR A 22 6.00 -6.28 -9.20
CA THR A 22 5.46 -6.83 -10.45
C THR A 22 4.90 -8.25 -10.28
N GLU A 23 5.43 -9.03 -9.36
CA GLU A 23 4.95 -10.35 -9.00
C GLU A 23 4.96 -10.47 -7.47
N PRO A 24 4.01 -9.82 -6.77
CA PRO A 24 4.02 -9.79 -5.31
C PRO A 24 3.82 -11.17 -4.70
N SER A 25 3.10 -12.09 -5.34
CA SER A 25 2.98 -13.49 -4.91
C SER A 25 4.27 -14.28 -5.07
N GLU A 26 5.10 -14.00 -6.07
CA GLU A 26 6.34 -14.73 -6.32
C GLU A 26 7.57 -14.09 -5.66
N ASN A 27 7.42 -12.88 -5.11
CA ASN A 27 8.50 -12.19 -4.42
C ASN A 27 8.80 -12.85 -3.05
N TYR A 28 10.00 -13.44 -2.95
CA TYR A 28 10.49 -14.07 -1.72
C TYR A 28 10.47 -13.14 -0.49
N SER A 29 10.79 -11.85 -0.66
CA SER A 29 10.76 -10.89 0.44
C SER A 29 9.32 -10.67 0.95
N CYS A 30 8.34 -10.59 0.04
CA CYS A 30 6.94 -10.43 0.39
C CYS A 30 6.38 -11.66 1.13
N MET A 31 6.71 -12.87 0.64
CA MET A 31 6.23 -14.13 1.22
C MET A 31 6.94 -14.54 2.51
N ARG A 32 8.25 -14.35 2.60
CA ARG A 32 9.06 -14.97 3.66
C ARG A 32 9.02 -14.20 4.98
N LEU A 33 8.89 -12.87 4.89
CA LEU A 33 8.95 -11.99 6.05
C LEU A 33 7.61 -12.01 6.78
N LYS A 34 7.61 -12.55 8.00
CA LYS A 34 6.39 -12.77 8.80
C LYS A 34 5.53 -11.51 8.95
N GLY A 35 6.14 -10.36 9.19
CA GLY A 35 5.41 -9.09 9.36
C GLY A 35 4.69 -8.61 8.11
N ILE A 36 5.12 -9.04 6.92
CA ILE A 36 4.46 -8.71 5.65
C ILE A 36 3.45 -9.80 5.33
N ASN A 37 3.89 -11.06 5.33
CA ASN A 37 3.09 -12.19 4.89
C ASN A 37 1.84 -12.44 5.74
N GLN A 38 1.84 -12.02 7.01
CA GLN A 38 0.68 -12.18 7.89
C GLN A 38 -0.40 -11.12 7.70
N SER A 39 -0.05 -9.95 7.19
CA SER A 39 -0.97 -8.80 7.04
C SER A 39 -1.27 -8.46 5.59
N ARG A 40 -0.61 -9.12 4.64
CA ARG A 40 -0.80 -8.86 3.21
C ARG A 40 -2.16 -9.34 2.73
N ASP A 41 -2.67 -8.64 1.72
CA ASP A 41 -3.81 -9.07 0.93
C ASP A 41 -3.30 -9.46 -0.45
N GLU A 42 -3.20 -10.77 -0.69
CA GLU A 42 -2.61 -11.31 -1.90
C GLU A 42 -3.41 -10.96 -3.16
N GLU A 43 -4.74 -10.92 -3.07
CA GLU A 43 -5.61 -10.59 -4.20
C GLU A 43 -5.43 -9.13 -4.59
N LEU A 44 -5.50 -8.23 -3.60
CA LEU A 44 -5.32 -6.79 -3.79
C LEU A 44 -3.93 -6.44 -4.32
N GLU A 45 -2.89 -7.08 -3.78
CA GLU A 45 -1.51 -6.82 -4.20
C GLU A 45 -1.25 -7.28 -5.63
N ASN A 46 -1.82 -8.43 -6.04
CA ASN A 46 -1.71 -8.90 -7.42
C ASN A 46 -2.53 -8.05 -8.39
N GLU A 47 -3.73 -7.61 -8.01
CA GLU A 47 -4.55 -6.69 -8.82
C GLU A 47 -3.80 -5.37 -9.10
N HIS A 48 -3.07 -4.88 -8.10
CA HIS A 48 -2.28 -3.65 -8.21
C HIS A 48 -0.81 -3.89 -8.54
N SER A 49 -0.45 -5.06 -9.06
CA SER A 49 0.91 -5.37 -9.47
C SER A 49 1.47 -4.28 -10.40
N GLY A 50 2.70 -3.85 -10.11
CA GLY A 50 3.41 -2.81 -10.88
C GLY A 50 2.78 -1.41 -10.82
N CYS A 51 1.65 -1.22 -10.12
CA CYS A 51 1.01 0.08 -9.99
C CYS A 51 1.82 0.97 -9.05
N ALA A 52 1.98 2.25 -9.40
CA ALA A 52 2.58 3.23 -8.49
C ALA A 52 1.79 3.29 -7.18
N ILE A 53 2.48 3.16 -6.05
CA ILE A 53 1.97 3.46 -4.70
C ILE A 53 1.88 4.99 -4.62
N ARG A 54 0.91 5.53 -5.34
CA ARG A 54 0.68 6.96 -5.37
C ARG A 54 0.10 7.34 -4.01
N ALA A 55 0.78 8.22 -3.29
CA ALA A 55 0.19 8.83 -2.12
C ALA A 55 -1.11 9.53 -2.56
N LYS A 56 -2.24 9.17 -1.95
CA LYS A 56 -3.49 9.91 -2.12
C LYS A 56 -3.19 11.37 -1.76
N THR A 57 -3.52 12.27 -2.66
CA THR A 57 -3.42 13.70 -2.39
C THR A 57 -4.48 14.11 -1.36
N TYR A 58 -4.34 15.29 -0.76
CA TYR A 58 -5.36 15.82 0.16
C TYR A 58 -6.75 15.85 -0.49
N ASP A 59 -6.82 16.12 -1.79
CA ASP A 59 -8.06 16.18 -2.54
C ASP A 59 -8.68 14.78 -2.75
N ASP A 60 -7.85 13.75 -2.98
CA ASP A 60 -8.29 12.37 -3.09
C ASP A 60 -8.92 11.90 -1.76
N ILE A 61 -8.29 12.23 -0.63
CA ILE A 61 -8.79 11.91 0.71
C ILE A 61 -10.10 12.66 1.00
N ARG A 62 -10.16 13.96 0.67
CA ARG A 62 -11.36 14.80 0.85
C ARG A 62 -12.56 14.26 0.08
N HIS A 63 -12.35 13.80 -1.16
CA HIS A 63 -13.40 13.22 -1.98
C HIS A 63 -13.97 11.94 -1.35
N GLU A 64 -13.10 11.07 -0.86
CA GLU A 64 -13.50 9.80 -0.23
C GLU A 64 -14.24 9.99 1.08
N VAL A 65 -13.76 10.90 1.94
CA VAL A 65 -14.46 11.29 3.19
C VAL A 65 -15.84 11.89 2.88
N SER A 66 -15.95 12.71 1.83
CA SER A 66 -17.23 13.30 1.42
C SER A 66 -18.24 12.22 1.01
N LYS A 67 -17.80 11.21 0.25
CA LYS A 67 -18.61 10.03 -0.11
C LYS A 67 -19.08 9.26 1.14
N CYS A 68 -18.19 9.01 2.10
CA CYS A 68 -18.57 8.34 3.35
C CYS A 68 -19.63 9.13 4.13
N ILE A 69 -19.53 10.46 4.17
CA ILE A 69 -20.52 11.33 4.83
C ILE A 69 -21.88 11.26 4.12
N GLU A 70 -21.91 11.24 2.79
CA GLU A 70 -23.16 11.11 2.02
C GLU A 70 -23.83 9.76 2.24
N VAL A 71 -23.07 8.67 2.24
CA VAL A 71 -23.59 7.32 2.55
C VAL A 71 -24.15 7.28 3.96
N TYR A 72 -23.42 7.83 4.94
CA TYR A 72 -23.88 7.89 6.32
C TYR A 72 -25.18 8.69 6.47
N LYS A 73 -25.30 9.84 5.79
CA LYS A 73 -26.53 10.64 5.76
C LYS A 73 -27.70 9.86 5.16
N LYS A 74 -27.50 9.18 4.03
CA LYS A 74 -28.53 8.34 3.38
C LYS A 74 -28.97 7.14 4.21
N SER A 75 -28.10 6.60 5.07
CA SER A 75 -28.42 5.47 5.95
C SER A 75 -29.24 5.84 7.20
N ARG A 76 -29.45 7.13 7.41
CA ARG A 76 -30.11 7.70 8.59
C ARG A 76 -31.52 8.24 8.30
N ASP A 77 -31.91 8.25 7.03
CA ASP A 77 -33.28 8.51 6.53
C ASP A 77 -34.00 7.18 6.28
#